data_AF-A0A9D8DQE6-F1
#
_entry.id   AF-A0A9D8DQE6-F1
#
_cell.length_a   1.000
_cell.length_b   1.000
_cell.length_c   1.000
_cell.angle_alpha   90.00
_cell.angle_beta   90.00
_cell.angle_gamma   90.00
#
_symmetry.space_group_name_H-M   'P 1'
#
loop_
_entity.id
_entity.type
_entity.pdbx_description
1 polymer ?
#
loop_
_entity_poly.entity_id
_entity_poly.type
_entity_poly.pdbx_seq_one_letter_code
_entity_poly.pdbx_strand_id
1 'polypeptide(L)'
;MTVLVDAAAWPWRGRRWAHLCSDSSLEELHAFAAAIGVRRVAFQGDHYDIDAAQRVVAVAAGAVVVDSRDLLRRLRDAGLRGDRRRGAYTWRTVGVFASTSDLLERALRSLPPHAPSEVVDAVVASVGSLVDHHGPDPWDARVLHRPGELAVLWRGGGKSVVPADAVRPVAVLPVEAVWPAPTAPAGRLIVEFFAPLPRPR
;
A
#
# COMPACT_ATOMS: atom_id res chain seq x y z
N MET A 1 -3.26 13.01 -20.83
CA MET A 1 -2.90 12.69 -19.45
C MET A 1 -4.16 12.86 -18.62
N THR A 2 -4.84 11.74 -18.37
CA THR A 2 -6.18 11.76 -17.80
C THR A 2 -6.35 10.59 -16.84
N VAL A 3 -6.79 10.90 -15.63
CA VAL A 3 -7.33 9.89 -14.73
C VAL A 3 -8.78 9.64 -15.12
N LEU A 4 -9.12 8.38 -15.37
CA LEU A 4 -10.41 7.93 -15.83
C LEU A 4 -11.13 7.15 -14.72
N VAL A 5 -12.44 7.35 -14.61
CA VAL A 5 -13.27 6.61 -13.66
C VAL A 5 -14.56 6.13 -14.31
N ASP A 6 -14.91 4.86 -14.12
CA ASP A 6 -16.17 4.32 -14.63
C ASP A 6 -17.32 4.41 -13.61
N ALA A 7 -18.49 3.86 -13.95
CA ALA A 7 -19.61 3.82 -13.03
C ALA A 7 -19.34 2.84 -11.87
N ALA A 8 -19.75 3.21 -10.65
CA ALA A 8 -19.75 2.29 -9.52
C ALA A 8 -20.86 1.24 -9.70
N ALA A 9 -20.61 0.24 -10.54
CA ALA A 9 -21.58 -0.77 -10.97
C ALA A 9 -21.28 -2.16 -10.42
N TRP A 10 -20.04 -2.43 -9.99
CA TRP A 10 -19.63 -3.75 -9.56
C TRP A 10 -20.03 -4.03 -8.10
N PRO A 11 -20.91 -5.02 -7.82
CA PRO A 11 -21.34 -5.32 -6.45
C PRO A 11 -20.32 -6.20 -5.74
N TRP A 12 -19.74 -5.72 -4.62
CA TRP A 12 -18.84 -6.50 -3.79
C TRP A 12 -18.84 -6.01 -2.34
N ARG A 13 -18.91 -6.96 -1.38
CA ARG A 13 -18.94 -6.70 0.07
C ARG A 13 -19.96 -5.63 0.50
N GLY A 14 -21.17 -5.69 -0.05
CA GLY A 14 -22.26 -4.77 0.29
C GLY A 14 -22.09 -3.34 -0.25
N ARG A 15 -21.12 -3.11 -1.14
CA ARG A 15 -20.88 -1.82 -1.80
C ARG A 15 -20.86 -1.97 -3.31
N ARG A 16 -20.95 -0.85 -4.00
CA ARG A 16 -20.69 -0.76 -5.43
C ARG A 16 -19.32 -0.13 -5.67
N TRP A 17 -18.60 -0.69 -6.63
CA TRP A 17 -17.23 -0.37 -6.94
C TRP A 17 -17.09 0.10 -8.39
N ALA A 18 -16.19 1.05 -8.59
CA ALA A 18 -15.75 1.60 -9.86
C ALA A 18 -14.25 1.35 -10.03
N HIS A 19 -13.80 1.35 -11.27
CA HIS A 19 -12.40 1.30 -11.63
C HIS A 19 -11.88 2.72 -11.86
N LEU A 20 -10.71 2.99 -11.31
CA LEU A 20 -9.95 4.22 -11.50
C LEU A 20 -8.62 3.87 -12.16
N CYS A 21 -8.37 4.39 -13.36
CA CYS A 21 -7.12 4.14 -14.08
C CYS A 21 -6.57 5.44 -14.69
N SER A 22 -5.39 5.32 -15.30
CA SER A 22 -4.81 6.38 -16.13
C SER A 22 -4.74 5.91 -17.58
N ASP A 23 -4.79 6.86 -18.51
CA ASP A 23 -4.54 6.66 -19.94
C ASP A 23 -3.11 7.02 -20.39
N SER A 24 -2.18 7.29 -19.45
CA SER A 24 -0.81 7.65 -19.81
C SER A 24 0.32 7.26 -18.85
N SER A 25 0.08 7.19 -17.53
CA SER A 25 1.12 6.81 -16.56
C SER A 25 0.57 6.19 -15.27
N LEU A 26 1.27 5.20 -14.73
CA LEU A 26 0.96 4.68 -13.38
C LEU A 26 1.36 5.65 -12.27
N GLU A 27 2.38 6.47 -12.50
CA GLU A 27 2.85 7.46 -11.53
C GLU A 27 1.78 8.51 -11.23
N GLU A 28 1.13 9.03 -12.28
CA GLU A 28 0.02 9.97 -12.10
C GLU A 28 -1.17 9.33 -11.41
N LEU A 29 -1.43 8.05 -11.70
CA LEU A 29 -2.53 7.33 -11.09
C LEU A 29 -2.27 7.13 -9.59
N HIS A 30 -1.02 6.85 -9.21
CA HIS A 30 -0.62 6.77 -7.81
C HIS A 30 -0.71 8.12 -7.11
N ALA A 31 -0.24 9.19 -7.74
CA ALA A 31 -0.32 10.55 -7.19
C ALA A 31 -1.78 10.97 -6.99
N PHE A 32 -2.64 10.75 -7.98
CA PHE A 32 -4.06 11.04 -7.91
C PHE A 32 -4.75 10.21 -6.82
N ALA A 33 -4.51 8.89 -6.79
CA ALA A 33 -5.07 8.00 -5.78
C ALA A 33 -4.66 8.43 -4.36
N ALA A 34 -3.40 8.83 -4.15
CA ALA A 34 -2.94 9.35 -2.87
C ALA A 34 -3.69 10.64 -2.48
N ALA A 35 -3.85 11.58 -3.42
CA ALA A 35 -4.54 12.85 -3.18
C ALA A 35 -6.02 12.68 -2.79
N ILE A 36 -6.70 11.63 -3.29
CA ILE A 36 -8.10 11.32 -2.91
C ILE A 36 -8.20 10.30 -1.76
N GLY A 37 -7.09 9.96 -1.10
CA GLY A 37 -7.10 9.04 0.05
C GLY A 37 -7.39 7.58 -0.33
N VAL A 38 -6.96 7.12 -1.50
CA VAL A 38 -6.98 5.70 -1.90
C VAL A 38 -5.62 5.06 -1.59
N ARG A 39 -5.63 3.84 -1.02
CA ARG A 39 -4.41 3.21 -0.48
C ARG A 39 -3.56 2.68 -1.62
N ARG A 40 -2.23 2.84 -1.57
CA ARG A 40 -1.31 2.23 -2.54
C ARG A 40 -1.45 0.71 -2.57
N VAL A 41 -1.69 0.06 -1.42
CA VAL A 41 -1.95 -1.39 -1.40
C VAL A 41 -3.25 -1.82 -2.09
N ALA A 42 -4.18 -0.89 -2.36
CA ALA A 42 -5.38 -1.18 -3.15
C ALA A 42 -5.11 -1.24 -4.66
N PHE A 43 -3.90 -0.89 -5.12
CA PHE A 43 -3.53 -0.96 -6.53
C PHE A 43 -3.45 -2.41 -7.02
N GLN A 44 -4.15 -2.70 -8.11
CA GLN A 44 -4.26 -4.05 -8.69
C GLN A 44 -3.39 -4.28 -9.93
N GLY A 45 -2.36 -3.45 -10.13
CA GLY A 45 -1.37 -3.63 -11.19
C GLY A 45 -1.51 -2.66 -12.35
N ASP A 46 -2.73 -2.19 -12.62
CA ASP A 46 -3.03 -1.22 -13.66
C ASP A 46 -4.19 -0.26 -13.34
N HIS A 47 -4.92 -0.51 -12.26
CA HIS A 47 -6.02 0.32 -11.79
C HIS A 47 -6.17 0.22 -10.26
N TYR A 48 -7.01 1.09 -9.73
CA TYR A 48 -7.57 1.00 -8.39
C TYR A 48 -9.06 0.67 -8.47
N ASP A 49 -9.53 -0.17 -7.56
CA ASP A 49 -10.96 -0.28 -7.26
C ASP A 49 -11.32 0.73 -6.17
N ILE A 50 -12.30 1.58 -6.44
CA ILE A 50 -12.79 2.59 -5.51
C ILE A 50 -14.30 2.42 -5.30
N ASP A 51 -14.78 2.68 -4.10
CA ASP A 51 -16.23 2.60 -3.83
C ASP A 51 -16.99 3.84 -4.37
N ALA A 52 -18.32 3.77 -4.32
CA ALA A 52 -19.17 4.86 -4.80
C ALA A 52 -18.90 6.22 -4.14
N ALA A 53 -18.49 6.26 -2.87
CA ALA A 53 -18.18 7.50 -2.17
C ALA A 53 -16.84 8.07 -2.64
N GLN A 54 -15.81 7.22 -2.75
CA GLN A 54 -14.52 7.58 -3.31
C GLN A 54 -14.63 8.02 -4.77
N ARG A 55 -15.53 7.43 -5.55
CA ARG A 55 -15.81 7.86 -6.93
C ARG A 55 -16.31 9.30 -6.99
N VAL A 56 -17.19 9.71 -6.07
CA VAL A 56 -17.65 11.12 -6.01
C VAL A 56 -16.47 12.05 -5.78
N VAL A 57 -15.58 11.69 -4.85
CA VAL A 57 -14.34 12.45 -4.60
C VAL A 57 -13.43 12.47 -5.82
N ALA A 58 -13.24 11.34 -6.50
CA ALA A 58 -12.42 11.26 -7.70
C ALA A 58 -12.93 12.18 -8.82
N VAL A 59 -14.24 12.21 -9.07
CA VAL A 59 -14.84 13.11 -10.06
C VAL A 59 -14.66 14.57 -9.65
N ALA A 60 -14.89 14.89 -8.37
CA ALA A 60 -14.66 16.25 -7.85
C ALA A 60 -13.18 16.69 -7.94
N ALA A 61 -12.25 15.75 -7.84
CA ALA A 61 -10.81 15.96 -8.00
C ALA A 61 -10.35 15.98 -9.48
N GLY A 62 -11.27 15.85 -10.44
CA GLY A 62 -10.98 15.98 -11.87
C GLY A 62 -10.83 14.66 -12.65
N ALA A 63 -11.17 13.51 -12.06
CA ALA A 63 -11.25 12.26 -12.83
C ALA A 63 -12.36 12.33 -13.87
N VAL A 64 -12.03 11.96 -15.12
CA VAL A 64 -12.96 11.99 -16.24
C VAL A 64 -13.86 10.75 -16.20
N VAL A 65 -15.16 10.97 -16.18
CA VAL A 65 -16.16 9.89 -16.21
C VAL A 65 -16.23 9.30 -17.62
N VAL A 66 -16.05 8.00 -17.71
CA VAL A 66 -16.17 7.21 -18.95
C VAL A 66 -16.96 5.94 -18.69
N ASP A 67 -17.37 5.23 -19.73
CA ASP A 67 -17.87 3.86 -19.55
C ASP A 67 -16.70 2.87 -19.38
N SER A 68 -16.98 1.70 -18.80
CA SER A 68 -15.94 0.69 -18.51
C SER A 68 -15.24 0.15 -19.76
N ARG A 69 -15.92 0.15 -20.93
CA ARG A 69 -15.31 -0.32 -22.19
C ARG A 69 -14.32 0.71 -22.72
N ASP A 70 -14.68 1.99 -22.67
CA ASP A 70 -13.80 3.09 -23.06
C ASP A 70 -12.59 3.19 -22.11
N LEU A 71 -12.81 3.06 -20.80
CA LEU A 71 -11.75 2.99 -19.80
C LEU A 71 -10.74 1.87 -20.14
N LEU A 72 -11.23 0.65 -20.34
CA LEU A 72 -10.39 -0.51 -20.65
C LEU A 72 -9.68 -0.36 -22.00
N ARG A 73 -10.33 0.24 -22.99
CA ARG A 73 -9.72 0.53 -24.30
C ARG A 73 -8.55 1.49 -24.14
N ARG A 74 -8.75 2.65 -23.50
CA ARG A 74 -7.68 3.64 -23.28
C ARG A 74 -6.53 3.09 -22.45
N LEU A 75 -6.81 2.30 -21.41
CA LEU A 75 -5.79 1.61 -20.62
C LEU A 75 -4.91 0.67 -21.47
N ARG A 76 -5.51 -0.04 -22.43
CA ARG A 76 -4.77 -0.91 -23.36
C ARG A 76 -4.00 -0.11 -24.39
N ASP A 77 -4.61 0.93 -24.96
CA ASP A 77 -3.97 1.80 -25.94
C ASP A 77 -2.74 2.51 -25.35
N ALA A 78 -2.79 2.82 -24.04
CA ALA A 78 -1.67 3.35 -23.27
C ALA A 78 -0.58 2.33 -22.94
N GLY A 79 -0.78 1.03 -23.24
CA GLY A 79 0.15 -0.05 -22.87
C GLY A 79 0.23 -0.33 -21.37
N LEU A 80 -0.69 0.21 -20.57
CA LEU A 80 -0.66 0.12 -19.10
C LEU A 80 -1.37 -1.12 -18.55
N ARG A 81 -2.13 -1.84 -19.38
CA ARG A 81 -2.82 -3.07 -18.97
C ARG A 81 -1.80 -4.12 -18.52
N GLY A 82 -1.82 -4.44 -17.23
CA GLY A 82 -0.89 -5.37 -16.61
C GLY A 82 -1.13 -6.84 -17.00
N ASP A 83 -0.12 -7.68 -16.75
CA ASP A 83 -0.19 -9.13 -16.97
C ASP A 83 -1.19 -9.77 -16.01
N ARG A 84 -2.21 -10.44 -16.55
CA ARG A 84 -3.26 -11.12 -15.77
C ARG A 84 -2.82 -12.44 -15.14
N ARG A 85 -1.53 -12.82 -15.19
CA ARG A 85 -1.03 -14.00 -14.46
C ARG A 85 -1.51 -13.98 -13.01
N ARG A 86 -2.19 -15.06 -12.61
CA ARG A 86 -2.76 -15.20 -11.26
C ARG A 86 -1.65 -14.98 -10.22
N GLY A 87 -1.86 -14.06 -9.30
CA GLY A 87 -0.98 -13.81 -8.15
C GLY A 87 0.02 -12.67 -8.31
N ALA A 88 0.19 -12.08 -9.50
CA ALA A 88 1.12 -10.96 -9.70
C ALA A 88 0.80 -9.74 -8.81
N TYR A 89 -0.49 -9.53 -8.53
CA TYR A 89 -0.97 -8.37 -7.76
C TYR A 89 -1.64 -8.74 -6.44
N THR A 90 -1.61 -10.02 -6.05
CA THR A 90 -2.22 -10.49 -4.81
C THR A 90 -1.25 -10.33 -3.64
N TRP A 91 -1.63 -9.53 -2.66
CA TRP A 91 -0.90 -9.40 -1.41
C TRP A 91 -1.03 -10.68 -0.57
N ARG A 92 0.12 -11.22 -0.15
CA ARG A 92 0.19 -12.25 0.89
C ARG A 92 0.62 -11.62 2.20
N THR A 93 -0.09 -11.91 3.29
CA THR A 93 0.38 -11.53 4.63
C THR A 93 1.53 -12.44 5.01
N VAL A 94 2.71 -11.86 5.26
CA VAL A 94 3.92 -12.59 5.67
C VAL A 94 4.25 -12.36 7.15
N GLY A 95 3.64 -11.35 7.77
CA GLY A 95 3.78 -11.07 9.19
C GLY A 95 2.66 -10.21 9.74
N VAL A 96 2.36 -10.41 11.02
CA VAL A 96 1.49 -9.56 11.85
C VAL A 96 2.23 -9.37 13.17
N PHE A 97 2.32 -8.12 13.62
CA PHE A 97 3.10 -7.75 14.80
C PHE A 97 2.28 -6.83 15.68
N ALA A 98 2.29 -7.06 16.98
CA ALA A 98 1.50 -6.30 17.94
C ALA A 98 2.17 -4.99 18.38
N SER A 99 3.49 -4.90 18.23
CA SER A 99 4.31 -3.75 18.62
C SER A 99 5.62 -3.72 17.84
N THR A 100 6.35 -2.62 17.97
CA THR A 100 7.74 -2.48 17.47
C THR A 100 8.66 -3.50 18.16
N SER A 101 8.46 -3.76 19.45
CA SER A 101 9.16 -4.80 20.21
C SER A 101 8.85 -6.22 19.69
N ASP A 102 7.58 -6.55 19.42
CA ASP A 102 7.21 -7.84 18.83
C ASP A 102 7.83 -8.02 17.44
N LEU A 103 7.86 -6.95 16.63
CA LEU A 103 8.56 -6.94 15.34
C LEU A 103 10.06 -7.25 15.50
N LEU A 104 10.75 -6.54 16.39
CA LEU A 104 12.18 -6.77 16.64
C LEU A 104 12.45 -8.20 17.10
N GLU A 105 11.70 -8.67 18.10
CA GLU A 105 11.91 -10.01 18.65
C GLU A 105 11.67 -11.10 17.60
N ARG A 106 10.62 -10.99 16.78
CA ARG A 106 10.35 -11.97 15.72
C ARG A 106 11.37 -11.90 14.60
N ALA A 107 11.84 -10.71 14.24
CA ALA A 107 12.91 -10.55 13.27
C ALA A 107 14.20 -11.25 13.77
N LEU A 108 14.61 -10.99 15.01
CA LEU A 108 15.76 -11.65 15.63
C LEU A 108 15.58 -13.18 15.74
N ARG A 109 14.40 -13.67 16.12
CA ARG A 109 14.10 -15.12 16.16
C ARG A 109 14.11 -15.81 14.80
N SER A 110 13.93 -15.05 13.71
CA SER A 110 13.96 -15.61 12.35
C SER A 110 15.39 -15.75 11.79
N LEU A 111 16.39 -15.17 12.47
CA LEU A 111 17.78 -15.30 12.09
C LEU A 111 18.32 -16.71 12.42
N PRO A 112 19.27 -17.23 11.62
CA PRO A 112 19.94 -18.48 11.95
C PRO A 112 20.71 -18.37 13.29
N PRO A 113 20.90 -19.48 14.03
CA PRO A 113 21.54 -19.48 15.37
C PRO A 113 22.95 -18.88 15.45
N HIS A 114 23.60 -18.66 14.30
CA HIS A 114 24.93 -18.09 14.16
C HIS A 114 24.95 -16.97 13.11
N ALA A 115 23.88 -16.18 13.05
CA ALA A 115 23.86 -14.99 12.21
C ALA A 115 25.07 -14.10 12.55
N PRO A 116 25.83 -13.64 11.53
CA PRO A 116 26.91 -12.69 11.75
C PRO A 116 26.42 -11.42 12.45
N SER A 117 27.25 -10.82 13.30
CA SER A 117 26.88 -9.64 14.11
C SER A 117 26.39 -8.48 13.24
N GLU A 118 26.98 -8.29 12.06
CA GLU A 118 26.56 -7.26 11.11
C GLU A 118 25.12 -7.43 10.61
N VAL A 119 24.61 -8.67 10.53
CA VAL A 119 23.22 -8.96 10.16
C VAL A 119 22.28 -8.61 11.32
N VAL A 120 22.69 -8.92 12.55
CA VAL A 120 21.94 -8.57 13.76
C VAL A 120 21.86 -7.05 13.91
N ASP A 121 22.98 -6.36 13.75
CA ASP A 121 23.08 -4.90 13.82
C ASP A 121 22.21 -4.23 12.75
N ALA A 122 22.21 -4.76 11.51
CA ALA A 122 21.35 -4.27 10.44
C ALA A 122 19.85 -4.42 10.76
N VAL A 123 19.44 -5.55 11.36
CA VAL A 123 18.04 -5.76 11.78
C VAL A 123 17.66 -4.79 12.89
N VAL A 124 18.50 -4.64 13.92
CA VAL A 124 18.27 -3.71 15.03
C VAL A 124 18.19 -2.27 14.53
N ALA A 125 19.12 -1.85 13.67
CA ALA A 125 19.14 -0.52 13.07
C ALA A 125 17.91 -0.26 12.20
N SER A 126 17.45 -1.27 11.44
CA SER A 126 16.25 -1.15 10.60
C SER A 126 14.99 -0.95 11.45
N VAL A 127 14.84 -1.70 12.55
CA VAL A 127 13.70 -1.51 13.46
C VAL A 127 13.83 -0.20 14.24
N GLY A 128 15.03 0.17 14.67
CA GLY A 128 15.32 1.46 15.31
C GLY A 128 14.94 2.64 14.42
N SER A 129 15.34 2.64 13.15
CA SER A 129 14.97 3.67 12.18
C SER A 129 13.44 3.77 11.98
N LEU A 130 12.74 2.63 11.97
CA LEU A 130 11.27 2.61 11.94
C LEU A 130 10.67 3.26 13.20
N VAL A 131 11.24 2.99 14.38
CA VAL A 131 10.81 3.60 15.65
C VAL A 131 11.09 5.10 15.66
N ASP A 132 12.27 5.54 15.21
CA ASP A 132 12.61 6.97 15.15
C ASP A 132 11.68 7.72 14.20
N HIS A 133 11.26 7.08 13.11
CA HIS A 133 10.40 7.70 12.11
C HIS A 133 8.90 7.67 12.50
N HIS A 134 8.47 6.70 13.32
CA HIS A 134 7.04 6.41 13.54
C HIS A 134 6.58 6.30 15.01
N GLY A 135 7.51 6.32 15.97
CA GLY A 135 7.26 6.27 17.40
C GLY A 135 7.25 4.85 18.00
N PRO A 136 7.38 4.73 19.35
CA PRO A 136 7.67 3.46 20.01
C PRO A 136 6.49 2.49 20.29
N ASP A 137 5.21 2.92 20.43
CA ASP A 137 4.04 2.00 20.56
C ASP A 137 2.66 2.72 20.65
N PRO A 138 1.49 2.06 20.39
CA PRO A 138 1.24 0.73 19.83
C PRO A 138 0.58 0.79 18.43
N TRP A 139 1.34 0.41 17.41
CA TRP A 139 0.80 0.19 16.07
C TRP A 139 0.89 -1.30 15.74
N ASP A 140 -0.25 -1.97 15.56
CA ASP A 140 -0.21 -3.33 15.01
C ASP A 140 0.27 -3.22 13.56
N ALA A 141 1.40 -3.83 13.25
CA ALA A 141 1.94 -3.85 11.90
C ALA A 141 1.50 -5.10 11.15
N ARG A 142 1.11 -4.95 9.89
CA ARG A 142 0.95 -6.07 8.96
C ARG A 142 1.93 -5.93 7.82
N VAL A 143 2.73 -6.96 7.61
CA VAL A 143 3.68 -7.01 6.50
C VAL A 143 3.06 -7.83 5.39
N LEU A 144 2.94 -7.21 4.23
CA LEU A 144 2.41 -7.78 3.00
C LEU A 144 3.52 -7.88 1.97
N HIS A 145 3.47 -8.92 1.15
CA HIS A 145 4.42 -9.13 0.07
C HIS A 145 3.70 -9.50 -1.23
N ARG A 146 4.21 -8.99 -2.35
CA ARG A 146 3.96 -9.45 -3.72
C ARG A 146 5.25 -9.27 -4.54
N PRO A 147 5.37 -9.85 -5.75
CA PRO A 147 6.60 -9.73 -6.54
C PRO A 147 7.06 -8.27 -6.71
N GLY A 148 8.27 -7.97 -6.27
CA GLY A 148 8.90 -6.65 -6.36
C GLY A 148 8.41 -5.59 -5.36
N GLU A 149 7.44 -5.91 -4.49
CA GLU A 149 6.93 -4.95 -3.50
C GLU A 149 6.72 -5.59 -2.11
N LEU A 150 7.19 -4.88 -1.09
CA LEU A 150 6.91 -5.15 0.32
C LEU A 150 6.05 -3.99 0.84
N ALA A 151 4.97 -4.28 1.57
CA ALA A 151 4.18 -3.24 2.21
C ALA A 151 4.11 -3.47 3.72
N VAL A 152 4.36 -2.41 4.49
CA VAL A 152 4.18 -2.40 5.94
C VAL A 152 3.00 -1.50 6.26
N LEU A 153 1.96 -2.11 6.79
CA LEU A 153 0.71 -1.44 7.15
C LEU A 153 0.64 -1.27 8.65
N TRP A 154 0.80 -0.03 9.11
CA TRP A 154 0.72 0.31 10.52
C TRP A 154 -0.72 0.69 10.89
N ARG A 155 -1.27 0.00 11.89
CA ARG A 155 -2.61 0.24 12.42
C ARG A 155 -2.52 0.97 13.75
N GLY A 156 -3.09 2.17 13.85
CA GLY A 156 -3.10 2.92 15.10
C GLY A 156 -3.90 2.20 16.18
N GLY A 157 -3.23 1.86 17.27
CA GLY A 157 -3.83 1.36 18.51
C GLY A 157 -3.57 2.34 19.66
N GLY A 158 -4.42 2.32 20.69
CA GLY A 158 -4.26 3.13 21.90
C GLY A 158 -5.23 4.32 22.03
N LYS A 159 -5.32 4.89 23.25
CA LYS A 159 -6.17 6.05 23.60
C LYS A 159 -5.77 7.36 22.88
N SER A 160 -4.71 7.33 22.07
CA SER A 160 -4.34 8.46 21.23
C SER A 160 -5.31 8.55 20.06
N VAL A 161 -6.14 9.59 20.09
CA VAL A 161 -6.99 9.99 18.98
C VAL A 161 -6.06 10.28 17.80
N VAL A 162 -5.97 9.34 16.86
CA VAL A 162 -5.39 9.61 15.55
C VAL A 162 -6.39 10.54 14.84
N PRO A 163 -6.01 11.78 14.49
CA PRO A 163 -6.87 12.65 13.69
C PRO A 163 -7.28 11.89 12.42
N ALA A 164 -8.55 11.95 12.02
CA ALA A 164 -9.07 11.17 10.87
C ALA A 164 -8.35 11.53 9.54
N ASP A 165 -7.74 12.70 9.51
CA ASP A 165 -6.90 13.29 8.47
C ASP A 165 -5.40 12.93 8.59
N ALA A 166 -4.93 12.49 9.76
CA ALA A 166 -3.54 12.02 9.96
C ALA A 166 -3.27 10.64 9.34
N VAL A 167 -4.33 9.95 8.91
CA VAL A 167 -4.24 8.73 8.12
C VAL A 167 -3.95 9.10 6.68
N ARG A 168 -2.65 9.23 6.35
CA ARG A 168 -1.94 8.74 5.14
C ARG A 168 -0.77 9.66 4.72
N PRO A 169 0.42 9.46 5.28
CA PRO A 169 1.61 9.39 4.46
C PRO A 169 1.71 7.97 3.87
N VAL A 170 1.74 7.88 2.54
CA VAL A 170 2.25 6.71 1.83
C VAL A 170 3.70 7.05 1.47
N ALA A 171 4.66 6.40 2.11
CA ALA A 171 6.04 6.44 1.64
C ALA A 171 6.26 5.25 0.70
N VAL A 172 6.70 5.54 -0.53
CA VAL A 172 7.17 4.51 -1.47
C VAL A 172 8.66 4.72 -1.63
N LEU A 173 9.45 3.84 -1.02
CA LEU A 173 10.90 3.94 -0.97
C LEU A 173 11.51 2.79 -1.78
N PRO A 174 12.65 3.01 -2.45
CA PRO A 174 13.48 1.90 -2.89
C PRO A 174 13.86 1.05 -1.67
N VAL A 175 13.87 -0.28 -1.79
CA VAL A 175 14.27 -1.15 -0.67
C VAL A 175 15.70 -0.82 -0.23
N GLU A 176 16.58 -0.52 -1.17
CA GLU A 176 17.96 -0.11 -0.95
C GLU A 176 18.11 1.21 -0.18
N ALA A 177 17.10 2.08 -0.17
CA ALA A 177 17.14 3.34 0.57
C ALA A 177 16.88 3.14 2.08
N VAL A 178 16.32 1.99 2.46
CA VAL A 178 15.91 1.67 3.84
C VAL A 178 16.66 0.45 4.39
N TRP A 179 17.36 -0.29 3.51
CA TRP A 179 18.14 -1.47 3.87
C TRP A 179 19.65 -1.19 3.72
N PRO A 180 20.41 -1.07 4.81
CA PRO A 180 21.84 -0.81 4.76
C PRO A 180 22.62 -2.11 4.49
N ALA A 181 22.65 -2.61 3.25
CA ALA A 181 23.57 -3.70 2.86
C ALA A 181 23.71 -3.86 1.33
N PRO A 182 24.85 -4.37 0.82
CA PRO A 182 25.04 -4.74 -0.58
C PRO A 182 24.15 -5.91 -1.07
N THR A 183 23.36 -6.52 -0.18
CA THR A 183 22.45 -7.64 -0.47
C THR A 183 20.98 -7.23 -0.56
N ALA A 184 20.67 -5.93 -0.56
CA ALA A 184 19.30 -5.45 -0.64
C ALA A 184 18.61 -6.01 -1.91
N PRO A 185 17.47 -6.72 -1.77
CA PRO A 185 16.73 -7.18 -2.94
C PRO A 185 16.14 -5.99 -3.68
N ALA A 186 16.17 -6.03 -5.01
CA ALA A 186 15.50 -5.02 -5.83
C ALA A 186 13.99 -5.02 -5.54
N GLY A 187 13.43 -3.83 -5.28
CA GLY A 187 12.00 -3.70 -5.03
C GLY A 187 11.61 -2.35 -4.43
N ARG A 188 10.34 -2.24 -4.06
CA ARG A 188 9.79 -1.07 -3.36
C ARG A 188 9.25 -1.44 -1.99
N LEU A 189 9.60 -0.64 -1.00
CA LEU A 189 8.94 -0.63 0.31
C LEU A 189 7.81 0.39 0.29
N ILE A 190 6.59 -0.07 0.58
CA ILE A 190 5.39 0.75 0.72
C ILE A 190 5.05 0.82 2.21
N VAL A 191 5.15 2.00 2.81
CA VAL A 191 4.74 2.22 4.20
C VAL A 191 3.43 3.00 4.18
N GLU A 192 2.39 2.46 4.81
CA GLU A 192 1.12 3.18 4.99
C GLU A 192 0.65 3.14 6.44
N PHE A 193 0.18 4.30 6.91
CA PHE A 193 -0.54 4.43 8.18
C PHE A 193 -2.03 4.40 7.91
N PHE A 194 -2.77 3.63 8.70
CA PHE A 194 -4.23 3.64 8.60
C PHE A 194 -4.92 3.51 9.97
N ALA A 195 -5.98 4.28 10.15
CA ALA A 195 -6.94 4.05 11.22
C ALA A 195 -7.75 2.78 10.88
N PRO A 196 -8.17 2.00 11.89
CA PRO A 196 -9.07 0.87 11.65
C PRO A 196 -10.30 1.35 10.86
N LEU A 197 -10.60 0.65 9.76
CA LEU A 197 -11.93 0.76 9.16
C LEU A 197 -12.93 0.34 10.24
N PRO A 198 -14.02 1.11 10.47
CA PRO A 198 -15.07 0.64 11.36
C PRO A 198 -15.50 -0.76 10.88
N ARG A 199 -15.53 -1.73 11.80
CA ARG A 199 -16.05 -3.05 11.46
C ARG A 199 -17.47 -2.85 10.93
N PRO A 200 -17.85 -3.42 9.77
CA PRO A 200 -19.25 -3.43 9.38
C PRO A 200 -20.04 -4.08 10.52
N ARG A 201 -21.07 -3.38 11.01
CA ARG A 201 -22.06 -3.95 11.92
C ARG A 201 -22.86 -5.02 11.19
#